data_AF-A0AA42KS65-F1
#
_entry.id   AF-A0AA42KS65-F1
#
_cell.length_a   1.000
_cell.length_b   1.000
_cell.length_c   1.000
_cell.angle_alpha   90.00
_cell.angle_beta   90.00
_cell.angle_gamma   90.00
#
_symmetry.space_group_name_H-M   'P 1'
#
loop_
_entity.id
_entity.type
_entity.pdbx_description
1 polymer ?
#
loop_
_entity_poly.entity_id
_entity_poly.type
_entity_poly.pdbx_seq_one_letter_code
_entity_poly.pdbx_strand_id
1 'polypeptide(L)' 'MQCWNSAFIKDLVVDPGRRREGLGEALLVHVLRLLFHRGQTKVSLKVERNNPSGAERIYRRLGFSEVPAAKLHTKA' A
#
# COMPACT_ATOMS: atom_id res chain seq x y z
N MET A 1 -17.59 18.74 -3.97
CA MET A 1 -16.15 18.39 -3.89
C MET A 1 -16.03 17.10 -3.09
N GLN A 2 -15.75 15.96 -3.73
CA GLN A 2 -15.53 14.71 -3.03
C GLN A 2 -14.05 14.62 -2.66
N CYS A 3 -13.68 15.16 -1.50
CA CYS A 3 -12.34 14.99 -0.95
C CYS A 3 -12.26 13.55 -0.45
N TRP A 4 -11.57 12.67 -1.18
CA TRP A 4 -11.19 11.35 -0.65
C TRP A 4 -10.17 11.58 0.47
N ASN A 5 -10.68 11.60 1.70
CA ASN A 5 -9.87 11.76 2.91
C ASN A 5 -9.25 10.42 3.36
N SER A 6 -9.29 9.39 2.52
CA SER A 6 -8.79 8.05 2.82
C SER A 6 -7.33 7.92 2.39
N ALA A 7 -6.51 7.36 3.28
CA ALA A 7 -5.14 6.99 2.97
C ALA A 7 -5.10 5.76 2.06
N PHE A 8 -5.24 5.99 0.75
CA PHE A 8 -5.16 4.94 -0.26
C PHE A 8 -3.89 5.09 -1.10
N ILE A 9 -3.09 4.03 -1.18
CA ILE A 9 -1.92 3.98 -2.06
C ILE A 9 -2.36 3.41 -3.40
N LYS A 10 -2.35 4.27 -4.42
CA LYS A 10 -2.79 3.90 -5.77
C LYS A 10 -1.74 3.07 -6.50
N ASP A 11 -0.54 3.62 -6.63
CA ASP A 11 0.55 3.02 -7.42
C ASP A 11 1.86 3.09 -6.62
N LEU A 12 2.59 1.99 -6.58
CA LEU A 12 3.92 1.89 -5.98
C LEU A 12 4.77 1.02 -6.90
N VAL A 13 5.73 1.63 -7.59
CA VAL A 13 6.50 0.96 -8.64
C VAL A 13 7.99 1.08 -8.35
N VAL A 14 8.71 -0.02 -8.59
CA VAL A 14 10.17 -0.06 -8.61
C VAL A 14 10.60 -0.40 -10.03
N ASP A 15 11.62 0.33 -10.51
CA ASP A 15 12.29 0.04 -11.77
C ASP A 15 12.62 -1.45 -11.89
N PRO A 16 12.30 -2.13 -13.01
CA PRO A 16 12.53 -3.56 -13.16
C PRO A 16 13.96 -4.01 -12.89
N GLY A 17 14.95 -3.21 -13.33
CA GLY A 17 16.38 -3.50 -13.16
C GLY A 17 16.88 -3.35 -11.72
N ARG A 18 16.07 -2.71 -10.85
CA ARG A 18 16.41 -2.45 -9.44
C ARG A 18 15.57 -3.24 -8.43
N ARG A 19 14.83 -4.24 -8.91
CA ARG A 19 14.01 -5.09 -8.04
C ARG A 19 14.91 -5.99 -7.20
N ARG A 20 14.35 -6.50 -6.09
CA ARG A 20 15.03 -7.39 -5.12
C ARG A 20 16.15 -6.71 -4.30
N GLU A 21 16.33 -5.40 -4.43
CA GLU A 21 17.19 -4.57 -3.56
C GLU A 21 16.48 -4.03 -2.30
N GLY A 22 15.22 -4.42 -2.06
CA GLY A 22 14.44 -3.92 -0.92
C GLY A 22 13.73 -2.57 -1.14
N LEU A 23 13.87 -1.95 -2.32
CA LEU A 23 13.30 -0.63 -2.63
C LEU A 23 11.78 -0.55 -2.47
N GLY A 24 11.04 -1.60 -2.84
CA GLY A 24 9.58 -1.60 -2.72
C GLY A 24 9.10 -1.51 -1.26
N GLU A 25 9.80 -2.18 -0.36
CA GLU A 25 9.53 -2.08 1.09
C GLU A 25 9.93 -0.70 1.62
N ALA A 26 11.10 -0.20 1.23
CA ALA A 26 11.57 1.12 1.66
C ALA A 26 10.60 2.24 1.24
N LEU A 27 10.14 2.22 -0.01
CA LEU A 27 9.16 3.18 -0.52
C LEU A 27 7.83 3.08 0.23
N LEU A 28 7.33 1.85 0.46
CA LEU A 28 6.08 1.66 1.19
C LEU A 28 6.17 2.15 2.64
N VAL A 29 7.24 1.81 3.36
CA VAL A 29 7.46 2.30 4.74
C VAL A 29 7.54 3.82 4.78
N HIS A 30 8.21 4.45 3.81
CA HIS A 30 8.27 5.91 3.72
C HIS A 30 6.87 6.53 3.56
N VAL A 31 6.05 5.99 2.67
CA VAL A 31 4.67 6.46 2.45
C VAL A 31 3.81 6.24 3.70
N LEU A 32 3.93 5.08 4.37
CA LEU A 32 3.20 4.80 5.61
C LEU A 32 3.55 5.79 6.72
N ARG A 33 4.84 6.14 6.88
CA ARG A 33 5.25 7.18 7.82
C ARG A 33 4.61 8.51 7.47
N LEU A 34 4.63 8.93 6.21
CA LEU A 34 4.00 10.18 5.79
C LEU A 34 2.50 10.22 6.09
N LEU A 35 1.79 9.12 5.86
CA LEU A 35 0.36 9.00 6.15
C LEU A 35 0.11 9.04 7.67
N PHE A 36 0.94 8.36 8.46
CA PHE A 36 0.87 8.42 9.93
C PHE A 36 1.06 9.85 10.46
N HIS A 37 2.04 10.60 9.95
CA HIS A 37 2.24 12.01 10.33
C HIS A 37 1.05 12.90 9.95
N ARG A 38 0.21 12.49 8.99
CA ARG A 38 -1.04 13.14 8.62
C ARG A 38 -2.25 12.65 9.44
N GLY A 39 -2.01 11.93 10.54
CA GLY A 39 -3.04 11.41 11.43
C GLY A 39 -3.80 10.20 10.90
N GLN A 40 -3.31 9.55 9.83
CA GLN A 40 -3.98 8.38 9.26
C GLN A 40 -3.66 7.14 10.09
N THR A 41 -4.70 6.47 10.57
CA THR A 41 -4.59 5.25 11.39
C THR A 41 -4.84 3.98 10.59
N LYS A 42 -5.38 4.11 9.36
CA LYS A 42 -5.64 3.00 8.44
C LYS A 42 -5.19 3.40 7.05
N VAL A 43 -4.47 2.50 6.38
CA VAL A 43 -4.03 2.67 4.99
C VAL A 43 -4.50 1.47 4.19
N SER A 44 -4.95 1.70 2.96
CA SER A 44 -5.40 0.63 2.06
C SER A 44 -4.71 0.73 0.72
N LEU A 45 -4.55 -0.42 0.06
CA LEU A 45 -4.06 -0.54 -1.29
C LEU A 45 -4.79 -1.70 -1.98
N LYS A 46 -4.76 -1.70 -3.30
CA LYS A 46 -5.23 -2.85 -4.09
C LYS A 46 -4.03 -3.49 -4.77
N VAL A 47 -4.04 -4.81 -4.84
CA VAL A 47 -3.06 -5.59 -5.59
C VAL A 47 -3.79 -6.70 -6.32
N GLU A 48 -3.37 -6.96 -7.55
CA GLU A 48 -3.84 -8.14 -8.28
C GLU A 48 -3.30 -9.40 -7.62
N ARG A 49 -4.15 -10.43 -7.51
CA ARG A 49 -3.71 -11.73 -7.00
C ARG A 49 -2.64 -12.31 -7.90
N ASN A 50 -1.63 -12.93 -7.30
CA ASN A 50 -0.46 -13.47 -8.00
C ASN A 50 0.32 -12.41 -8.77
N ASN A 51 0.36 -11.17 -8.26
CA ASN A 51 1.16 -10.11 -8.86
C ASN A 51 2.63 -10.61 -9.00
N PRO A 52 3.17 -10.66 -10.24
CA PRO A 52 4.45 -11.33 -10.54
C PRO A 52 5.65 -10.65 -9.87
N SER A 53 5.50 -9.40 -9.41
CA SER A 53 6.54 -8.71 -8.65
C SER A 53 6.72 -9.24 -7.22
N GLY A 54 5.78 -10.05 -6.72
CA GLY A 54 5.77 -10.52 -5.32
C GLY A 54 5.33 -9.45 -4.32
N ALA A 55 4.61 -8.42 -4.78
CA ALA A 55 4.13 -7.31 -3.94
C ALA A 55 3.32 -7.78 -2.71
N GLU A 56 2.48 -8.80 -2.86
CA GLU A 56 1.70 -9.37 -1.75
C GLU A 56 2.57 -9.81 -0.57
N ARG A 57 3.75 -10.38 -0.83
CA ARG A 57 4.68 -10.82 0.21
C ARG A 57 5.23 -9.65 1.01
N ILE A 58 5.51 -8.53 0.34
CA ILE A 58 5.96 -7.29 0.99
C ILE A 58 4.84 -6.77 1.89
N TYR A 59 3.61 -6.71 1.38
CA TYR A 59 2.47 -6.20 2.15
C TYR A 59 2.21 -7.06 3.40
N ARG A 60 2.17 -8.39 3.25
CA ARG A 60 2.00 -9.31 4.38
C ARG A 60 3.12 -9.17 5.42
N ARG A 61 4.38 -9.04 4.99
CA ARG A 61 5.52 -8.84 5.91
C ARG A 61 5.41 -7.53 6.70
N LEU A 62 4.83 -6.48 6.10
CA LEU A 62 4.60 -5.20 6.74
C LEU A 62 3.29 -5.14 7.55
N GLY A 63 2.60 -6.27 7.74
CA GLY A 63 1.42 -6.37 8.58
C GLY A 63 0.09 -6.06 7.89
N PHE A 64 0.05 -5.93 6.57
CA PHE A 64 -1.21 -5.84 5.85
C PHE A 64 -1.94 -7.18 5.86
N SER A 65 -3.26 -7.12 6.01
CA SER A 65 -4.17 -8.25 5.88
C SER A 65 -5.12 -8.05 4.70
N GLU A 66 -5.59 -9.15 4.11
CA GLU A 66 -6.64 -9.07 3.08
C GLU A 66 -7.95 -8.52 3.69
N VAL A 67 -8.62 -7.67 2.93
CA VAL A 67 -9.97 -7.20 3.24
C VAL A 67 -10.88 -7.41 2.03
N PRO A 68 -12.17 -7.71 2.23
CA PRO A 68 -13.12 -7.76 1.12
C PRO A 68 -13.11 -6.45 0.32
N ALA A 69 -13.16 -6.53 -1.02
CA ALA A 69 -13.11 -5.36 -1.89
C ALA A 69 -14.20 -4.32 -1.56
N ALA A 70 -15.37 -4.76 -1.08
CA ALA A 70 -16.46 -3.91 -0.62
C ALA A 70 -16.09 -3.00 0.58
N LYS A 71 -15.02 -3.33 1.34
CA LYS A 71 -14.54 -2.56 2.49
C LYS A 71 -13.42 -1.57 2.14
N LEU A 72 -12.91 -1.55 0.91
CA LEU A 72 -11.86 -0.60 0.48
C LEU A 72 -12.37 0.85 0.42
N HIS A 73 -13.68 1.05 0.34
CA HIS A 73 -14.32 2.37 0.30
C HIS A 73 -14.95 2.79 1.64
N THR A 74 -14.74 2.03 2.72
CA THR A 74 -15.30 2.40 4.02
C THR A 74 -14.56 3.63 4.53
N LYS A 75 -15.23 4.79 4.44
CA LYS A 75 -14.77 6.07 5.00
C LYS A 75 -14.42 5.86 6.48
N ALA A 76 -13.25 6.36 6.88
CA ALA A 76 -12.94 6.60 8.29
C ALA A 76 -13.84 7.72 8.83
#